data_AF-A0A9P6B885-F1
#
_entry.id   AF-A0A9P6B885-F1
#
_cell.length_a   1.000
_cell.length_b   1.000
_cell.length_c   1.000
_cell.angle_alpha   90.00
_cell.angle_beta   90.00
_cell.angle_gamma   90.00
#
_symmetry.space_group_name_H-M   'P 1'
#
loop_
_entity.id
_entity.type
_entity.pdbx_description
1 polymer ?
#
loop_
_entity_poly.entity_id
_entity_poly.type
_entity_poly.pdbx_seq_one_letter_code
_entity_poly.pdbx_strand_id
1 'polypeptide(L)'
;MIRVFPDPLGRLEGYPGYLTETETAALDQFRRRLIDAKLYTPASSESPKPSHTDTTLLRFLRARRFDVAKAQVQFTETESWRKKFNVDELYRTFPVDEYEDAKKHYPTWTGRRDNGGHPLYVYRLADLDSAAQKEIHAVPVERRYQRIISLSEYMMNGILNLSVALAKDVSLEDNAKTGVKQPFAPNQISAVSTIIDLGGVSLTQLWGIRQHLQQASTLATANYPETLGALFIVNSPAFFPTVWGWVKGWFDQRTRSKITILGNPIKDPAAVSVLTRFIDRQNLPKIYGGELEWETGQPPDMDEPARRWLKEVMGIETIRGYIFVDPDAKSERTTSKAPAVADTTDSLGDSGLEAALVASPGPVET
;
A
#
# COMPACT_ATOMS: atom_id res chain seq x y z
N MET A 1 -23.58 13.66 -6.44
CA MET A 1 -23.09 13.54 -7.84
C MET A 1 -22.00 12.49 -7.85
N ILE A 2 -22.26 11.31 -8.41
CA ILE A 2 -21.25 10.26 -8.56
C ILE A 2 -20.26 10.76 -9.61
N ARG A 3 -19.00 11.01 -9.23
CA ARG A 3 -17.94 11.26 -10.21
C ARG A 3 -17.47 9.89 -10.71
N VAL A 4 -17.95 9.49 -11.88
CA VAL A 4 -17.44 8.30 -12.57
C VAL A 4 -16.19 8.74 -13.33
N PHE A 5 -15.03 8.31 -12.85
CA PHE A 5 -13.75 8.53 -13.53
C PHE A 5 -13.53 7.43 -14.59
N PRO A 6 -12.72 7.69 -15.64
CA PRO A 6 -12.39 6.70 -16.66
C PRO A 6 -11.77 5.45 -16.02
N ASP A 7 -11.94 4.30 -16.68
CA ASP A 7 -11.57 2.97 -16.19
C ASP A 7 -10.19 2.92 -15.47
N PRO A 8 -10.16 2.82 -14.13
CA PRO A 8 -8.97 2.59 -13.31
C PRO A 8 -8.18 1.32 -13.66
N LEU A 9 -8.78 0.34 -14.35
CA LEU A 9 -8.07 -0.84 -14.86
C LEU A 9 -7.30 -0.54 -16.16
N GLY A 10 -7.33 0.70 -16.66
CA GLY A 10 -7.08 1.05 -18.07
C GLY A 10 -5.87 1.92 -18.39
N ARG A 11 -4.78 1.93 -17.61
CA ARG A 11 -3.52 2.50 -18.14
C ARG A 11 -2.26 1.78 -17.66
N LEU A 12 -1.83 0.83 -18.48
CA LEU A 12 -0.56 0.10 -18.32
C LEU A 12 0.66 0.95 -18.71
N GLU A 13 0.46 2.14 -19.29
CA GLU A 13 1.53 3.05 -19.67
C GLU A 13 2.44 3.38 -18.47
N GLY A 14 3.75 3.26 -18.69
CA GLY A 14 4.75 3.47 -17.64
C GLY A 14 4.91 2.30 -16.67
N TYR A 15 4.28 1.14 -16.91
CA TYR A 15 4.53 -0.11 -16.19
C TYR A 15 5.51 -1.01 -16.96
N PRO A 16 6.17 -1.98 -16.27
CA PRO A 16 6.99 -2.97 -16.95
C PRO A 16 6.26 -3.64 -18.12
N GLY A 17 6.92 -3.71 -19.28
CA GLY A 17 6.37 -4.27 -20.52
C GLY A 17 5.51 -3.30 -21.36
N TYR A 18 5.22 -2.10 -20.86
CA TYR A 18 4.35 -1.11 -21.51
C TYR A 18 4.97 0.30 -21.48
N LEU A 19 6.31 0.35 -21.56
CA LEU A 19 7.06 1.59 -21.67
C LEU A 19 7.14 2.01 -23.15
N THR A 20 6.93 3.28 -23.41
CA THR A 20 7.34 3.91 -24.67
C THR A 20 8.87 3.94 -24.80
N GLU A 21 9.38 4.25 -25.99
CA GLU A 21 10.83 4.43 -26.19
C GLU A 21 11.40 5.52 -25.28
N THR A 22 10.68 6.63 -25.14
CA THR A 22 11.05 7.75 -24.25
C THR A 22 11.09 7.32 -22.78
N GLU A 23 10.09 6.55 -22.32
CA GLU A 23 10.05 6.06 -20.95
C GLU A 23 11.13 5.01 -20.68
N THR A 24 11.46 4.18 -21.67
CA THR A 24 12.58 3.22 -21.59
C THR A 24 13.91 3.97 -21.45
N ALA A 25 14.15 4.98 -22.28
CA ALA A 25 15.34 5.81 -22.19
C ALA A 25 15.44 6.55 -20.84
N ALA A 26 14.31 7.02 -20.30
CA ALA A 26 14.25 7.64 -18.98
C ALA A 26 14.59 6.65 -17.86
N LEU A 27 14.10 5.41 -17.93
CA LEU A 27 14.45 4.35 -16.96
C LEU A 27 15.95 4.04 -16.99
N ASP A 28 16.55 3.92 -18.18
CA ASP A 28 17.99 3.65 -18.32
C ASP A 28 18.86 4.84 -17.86
N GLN A 29 18.43 6.07 -18.14
CA GLN A 29 19.07 7.26 -17.59
C GLN A 29 18.96 7.28 -16.05
N PHE A 30 17.79 6.93 -15.51
CA PHE A 30 17.56 6.91 -14.07
C PHE A 30 18.46 5.90 -13.36
N ARG A 31 18.54 4.66 -13.86
CA ARG A 31 19.46 3.63 -13.35
C ARG A 31 20.91 4.12 -13.32
N ARG A 32 21.40 4.70 -14.42
CA ARG A 32 22.78 5.22 -14.49
C ARG A 32 23.04 6.27 -13.41
N ARG A 33 22.13 7.23 -13.25
CA ARG A 33 22.28 8.28 -12.22
C ARG A 33 22.24 7.73 -10.80
N LEU A 34 21.44 6.70 -10.54
CA LEU A 34 21.41 6.04 -9.24
C LEU A 34 22.67 5.20 -8.97
N ILE A 35 23.26 4.57 -10.00
CA ILE A 35 24.56 3.88 -9.89
C ILE A 35 25.65 4.88 -9.54
N ASP A 36 25.73 6.01 -10.27
CA ASP A 36 26.71 7.07 -10.02
C ASP A 36 26.57 7.65 -8.59
N ALA A 37 25.34 7.76 -8.11
CA ALA A 37 25.02 8.20 -6.75
C ALA A 37 25.20 7.11 -5.68
N LYS A 38 25.55 5.87 -6.05
CA LYS A 38 25.65 4.69 -5.16
C LYS A 38 24.34 4.37 -4.43
N LEU A 39 23.21 4.63 -5.08
CA LEU A 39 21.86 4.36 -4.59
C LEU A 39 21.21 3.15 -5.31
N TYR A 40 21.87 2.59 -6.33
CA TYR A 40 21.40 1.39 -7.03
C TYR A 40 22.57 0.48 -7.40
N THR A 41 22.45 -0.78 -7.01
CA THR A 41 23.33 -1.87 -7.45
C THR A 41 22.57 -2.75 -8.45
N PRO A 42 23.05 -2.91 -9.69
CA PRO A 42 22.44 -3.81 -10.67
C PRO A 42 22.68 -5.28 -10.33
N ALA A 43 21.91 -6.17 -10.95
CA ALA A 43 22.19 -7.60 -10.89
C ALA A 43 23.56 -7.90 -11.52
N SER A 44 24.27 -8.86 -10.95
CA SER A 44 25.59 -9.33 -11.37
C SER A 44 25.70 -10.84 -11.13
N SER A 45 26.82 -11.44 -11.56
CA SER A 45 27.11 -12.84 -11.24
C SER A 45 27.23 -13.12 -9.74
N GLU A 46 27.67 -12.13 -8.95
CA GLU A 46 27.84 -12.25 -7.49
C GLU A 46 26.55 -11.92 -6.73
N SER A 47 25.70 -11.06 -7.29
CA SER A 47 24.40 -10.69 -6.72
C SER A 47 23.35 -10.75 -7.81
N PRO A 48 22.64 -11.88 -7.96
CA PRO A 48 21.75 -12.12 -9.11
C PRO A 48 20.49 -11.24 -9.08
N LYS A 49 20.21 -10.57 -7.95
CA LYS A 49 19.08 -9.64 -7.80
C LYS A 49 19.60 -8.21 -7.70
N PRO A 50 19.00 -7.26 -8.44
CA PRO A 50 19.34 -5.86 -8.24
C PRO A 50 18.88 -5.40 -6.85
N SER A 51 19.50 -4.35 -6.33
CA SER A 51 19.09 -3.72 -5.06
C SER A 51 17.62 -3.26 -5.06
N HIS A 52 17.09 -2.92 -6.23
CA HIS A 52 15.72 -2.47 -6.43
C HIS A 52 15.16 -3.05 -7.74
N THR A 53 13.87 -3.37 -7.76
CA THR A 53 13.19 -3.85 -8.96
C THR A 53 12.84 -2.71 -9.91
N ASP A 54 12.67 -3.02 -11.20
CA ASP A 54 12.16 -2.06 -12.20
C ASP A 54 10.81 -1.49 -11.80
N THR A 55 9.94 -2.32 -11.24
CA THR A 55 8.65 -1.90 -10.69
C THR A 55 8.83 -0.80 -9.64
N THR A 56 9.85 -0.90 -8.77
CA THR A 56 10.16 0.16 -7.81
C THR A 56 10.69 1.41 -8.48
N LEU A 57 11.67 1.30 -9.39
CA LEU A 57 12.22 2.46 -10.09
C LEU A 57 11.15 3.21 -10.89
N LEU A 58 10.26 2.47 -11.57
CA LEU A 58 9.17 3.03 -12.35
C LEU A 58 8.11 3.72 -11.48
N ARG A 59 7.90 3.33 -10.21
CA ARG A 59 7.02 4.08 -9.30
C ARG A 59 7.52 5.51 -9.09
N PHE A 60 8.82 5.71 -8.89
CA PHE A 60 9.41 7.04 -8.74
C PHE A 60 9.34 7.84 -10.04
N LEU A 61 9.62 7.22 -11.19
CA LEU A 61 9.49 7.88 -12.49
C LEU A 61 8.04 8.29 -12.76
N ARG A 62 7.06 7.41 -12.58
CA ARG A 62 5.64 7.74 -12.77
C ARG A 62 5.18 8.86 -11.83
N ALA A 63 5.60 8.83 -10.56
CA ALA A 63 5.28 9.87 -9.59
C ALA A 63 5.85 11.26 -9.95
N ARG A 64 6.86 11.30 -10.81
CA ARG A 64 7.48 12.53 -11.33
C ARG A 64 7.29 12.69 -12.84
N ARG A 65 6.30 12.01 -13.43
CA ARG A 65 5.96 12.12 -14.86
C ARG A 65 7.16 11.88 -15.78
N PHE A 66 8.00 10.91 -15.41
CA PHE A 66 9.26 10.55 -16.07
C PHE A 66 10.32 11.67 -16.12
N ASP A 67 10.20 12.71 -15.29
CA ASP A 67 11.30 13.63 -15.00
C ASP A 67 12.36 12.92 -14.16
N VAL A 68 13.43 12.50 -14.82
CA VAL A 68 14.52 11.71 -14.22
C VAL A 68 15.22 12.47 -13.10
N ALA A 69 15.30 13.80 -13.16
CA ALA A 69 15.93 14.60 -12.11
C ALA A 69 15.07 14.69 -10.86
N LYS A 70 13.79 14.99 -11.01
CA LYS A 70 12.86 15.01 -9.87
C LYS A 70 12.68 13.61 -9.27
N ALA A 71 12.68 12.56 -10.09
CA ALA A 71 12.62 11.18 -9.62
C ALA A 71 13.85 10.81 -8.78
N GLN A 72 15.06 11.23 -9.20
CA GLN A 72 16.28 11.02 -8.42
C GLN A 72 16.27 11.75 -7.09
N VAL A 73 15.80 13.00 -7.05
CA VAL A 73 15.68 13.75 -5.78
C VAL A 73 14.79 12.97 -4.82
N GLN A 74 13.58 12.59 -5.24
CA GLN A 74 12.67 11.84 -4.38
C GLN A 74 13.27 10.49 -3.95
N PHE A 75 13.90 9.75 -4.86
CA PHE A 75 14.54 8.48 -4.52
C PHE A 75 15.67 8.64 -3.49
N THR A 76 16.50 9.68 -3.65
CA THR A 76 17.59 9.99 -2.71
C THR A 76 17.07 10.36 -1.33
N GLU A 77 15.99 11.14 -1.27
CA GLU A 77 15.29 11.49 -0.03
C GLU A 77 14.70 10.25 0.63
N THR A 78 14.05 9.37 -0.12
CA THR A 78 13.54 8.08 0.38
C THR A 78 14.67 7.21 0.94
N GLU A 79 15.78 7.04 0.23
CA GLU A 79 16.91 6.24 0.71
C GLU A 79 17.56 6.83 1.97
N SER A 80 17.64 8.16 2.04
CA SER A 80 18.12 8.86 3.24
C SER A 80 17.16 8.67 4.42
N TRP A 81 15.86 8.73 4.17
CA TRP A 81 14.82 8.44 5.14
C TRP A 81 14.87 6.99 5.63
N ARG A 82 15.01 6.02 4.72
CA ARG A 82 15.15 4.60 5.06
C ARG A 82 16.31 4.36 6.02
N LYS A 83 17.46 4.97 5.74
CA LYS A 83 18.64 4.92 6.62
C LYS A 83 18.39 5.60 7.97
N LYS A 84 17.83 6.82 7.96
CA LYS A 84 17.56 7.59 9.18
C LYS A 84 16.68 6.84 10.18
N PHE A 85 15.63 6.18 9.69
CA PHE A 85 14.68 5.45 10.53
C PHE A 85 14.98 3.95 10.64
N ASN A 86 16.12 3.51 10.08
CA ASN A 86 16.54 2.11 10.02
C ASN A 86 15.39 1.17 9.58
N VAL A 87 14.69 1.55 8.51
CA VAL A 87 13.38 0.99 8.13
C VAL A 87 13.41 -0.53 7.96
N ASP A 88 14.49 -1.06 7.38
CA ASP A 88 14.64 -2.50 7.16
C ASP A 88 14.74 -3.27 8.48
N GLU A 89 15.49 -2.75 9.44
CA GLU A 89 15.65 -3.37 10.75
C GLU A 89 14.40 -3.18 11.60
N LEU A 90 13.82 -1.98 11.57
CA LEU A 90 12.56 -1.68 12.23
C LEU A 90 11.48 -2.67 11.77
N TYR A 91 11.36 -2.92 10.47
CA TYR A 91 10.37 -3.88 9.97
C TYR A 91 10.63 -5.32 10.45
N ARG A 92 11.90 -5.74 10.57
CA ARG A 92 12.26 -7.10 11.03
C ARG A 92 12.04 -7.33 12.52
N THR A 93 12.25 -6.30 13.33
CA THR A 93 12.33 -6.44 14.80
C THR A 93 11.20 -5.76 15.56
N PHE A 94 10.27 -5.09 14.87
CA PHE A 94 9.15 -4.44 15.54
C PHE A 94 8.32 -5.49 16.31
N PRO A 95 7.78 -5.18 17.51
CA PRO A 95 7.08 -6.18 18.31
C PRO A 95 5.80 -6.66 17.64
N VAL A 96 5.67 -7.97 17.44
CA VAL A 96 4.53 -8.59 16.75
C VAL A 96 3.20 -8.25 17.44
N ASP A 97 3.14 -8.27 18.77
CA ASP A 97 1.89 -7.98 19.49
C ASP A 97 1.48 -6.52 19.32
N GLU A 98 2.43 -5.59 19.41
CA GLU A 98 2.17 -4.18 19.15
C GLU A 98 1.72 -3.95 17.70
N TYR A 99 2.32 -4.69 16.76
CA TYR A 99 1.94 -4.64 15.36
C TYR A 99 0.50 -5.12 15.11
N GLU A 100 0.12 -6.28 15.68
CA GLU A 100 -1.24 -6.81 15.58
C GLU A 100 -2.28 -5.90 16.25
N ASP A 101 -1.93 -5.27 17.36
CA ASP A 101 -2.80 -4.29 18.01
C ASP A 101 -2.91 -3.02 17.18
N ALA A 102 -1.80 -2.49 16.67
CA ALA A 102 -1.79 -1.29 15.85
C ALA A 102 -2.65 -1.44 14.59
N LYS A 103 -2.60 -2.57 13.89
CA LYS A 103 -3.37 -2.83 12.65
C LYS A 103 -4.84 -2.46 12.75
N LYS A 104 -5.45 -2.64 13.93
CA LYS A 104 -6.87 -2.33 14.20
C LYS A 104 -7.22 -0.86 13.94
N HIS A 105 -6.23 0.02 13.97
CA HIS A 105 -6.36 1.47 13.79
C HIS A 105 -6.03 1.96 12.37
N TYR A 106 -5.65 1.06 11.46
CA TYR A 106 -5.19 1.39 10.11
C TYR A 106 -5.98 0.59 9.06
N PRO A 107 -5.81 0.89 7.76
CA PRO A 107 -6.36 0.05 6.72
C PRO A 107 -5.92 -1.40 6.88
N THR A 108 -6.88 -2.33 6.85
CA THR A 108 -6.63 -3.76 6.99
C THR A 108 -6.86 -4.47 5.66
N TRP A 109 -5.96 -5.37 5.27
CA TRP A 109 -6.15 -6.23 4.11
C TRP A 109 -7.25 -7.27 4.37
N THR A 110 -8.19 -7.40 3.46
CA THR A 110 -9.32 -8.34 3.61
C THR A 110 -8.92 -9.80 3.41
N GLY A 111 -7.72 -10.07 2.89
CA GLY A 111 -7.32 -11.39 2.40
C GLY A 111 -7.61 -11.61 0.91
N ARG A 112 -8.33 -10.67 0.28
CA ARG A 112 -8.73 -10.73 -1.13
C ARG A 112 -8.03 -9.66 -1.98
N ARG A 113 -8.30 -9.69 -3.29
CA ARG A 113 -7.79 -8.73 -4.28
C ARG A 113 -8.93 -8.13 -5.08
N ASP A 114 -8.66 -6.99 -5.69
CA ASP A 114 -9.47 -6.49 -6.78
C ASP A 114 -9.28 -7.36 -8.04
N ASN A 115 -10.06 -7.08 -9.09
CA ASN A 115 -9.97 -7.77 -10.38
C ASN A 115 -8.56 -7.62 -10.97
N GLY A 116 -7.85 -6.54 -10.65
CA GLY A 116 -6.47 -6.29 -11.06
C GLY A 116 -5.40 -7.13 -10.37
N GLY A 117 -5.75 -7.93 -9.35
CA GLY A 117 -4.76 -8.61 -8.50
C GLY A 117 -4.18 -7.73 -7.38
N HIS A 118 -4.60 -6.45 -7.29
CA HIS A 118 -4.16 -5.57 -6.22
C HIS A 118 -4.82 -5.98 -4.89
N PRO A 119 -4.05 -6.07 -3.80
CA PRO A 119 -4.62 -6.33 -2.48
C PRO A 119 -5.77 -5.37 -2.14
N LEU A 120 -6.89 -5.92 -1.66
CA LEU A 120 -8.04 -5.14 -1.23
C LEU A 120 -7.93 -4.80 0.25
N TYR A 121 -7.85 -3.52 0.56
CA TYR A 121 -7.83 -2.98 1.92
C TYR A 121 -9.16 -2.31 2.25
N VAL A 122 -9.55 -2.37 3.53
CA VAL A 122 -10.70 -1.64 4.07
C VAL A 122 -10.25 -0.81 5.26
N TYR A 123 -10.71 0.43 5.33
CA TYR A 123 -10.49 1.32 6.46
C TYR A 123 -11.80 1.97 6.91
N ARG A 124 -12.38 1.46 7.99
CA ARG A 124 -13.62 1.99 8.55
C ARG A 124 -13.31 3.03 9.62
N LEU A 125 -13.53 4.31 9.30
CA LEU A 125 -13.14 5.40 10.20
C LEU A 125 -14.02 5.50 11.45
N ALA A 126 -15.19 4.89 11.44
CA ALA A 126 -16.02 4.77 12.64
C ALA A 126 -15.35 3.92 13.75
N ASP A 127 -14.48 2.97 13.37
CA ASP A 127 -13.76 2.10 14.30
C ASP A 127 -12.63 2.85 15.04
N LEU A 128 -12.30 4.06 14.58
CA LEU A 128 -11.42 5.00 15.30
C LEU A 128 -12.22 5.79 16.34
N ASP A 129 -12.92 5.05 17.21
CA ASP A 129 -13.74 5.58 18.27
C ASP A 129 -12.91 6.28 19.36
N SER A 130 -13.56 6.66 20.47
CA SER A 130 -12.87 7.36 21.56
C SER A 130 -11.79 6.50 22.23
N ALA A 131 -11.97 5.17 22.29
CA ALA A 131 -11.01 4.26 22.88
C ALA A 131 -9.78 4.10 21.96
N ALA A 132 -10.00 3.89 20.66
CA ALA A 132 -8.95 3.85 19.66
C ALA A 132 -8.14 5.16 19.63
N GLN A 133 -8.82 6.31 19.63
CA GLN A 133 -8.15 7.61 19.70
C GLN A 133 -7.31 7.76 20.97
N LYS A 134 -7.83 7.32 22.12
CA LYS A 134 -7.08 7.36 23.37
C LYS A 134 -5.81 6.50 23.32
N GLU A 135 -5.89 5.31 22.73
CA GLU A 135 -4.71 4.44 22.50
C GLU A 135 -3.70 5.16 21.60
N ILE A 136 -4.13 5.60 20.42
CA ILE A 136 -3.27 6.27 19.45
C ILE A 136 -2.61 7.48 20.11
N HIS A 137 -3.35 8.29 20.85
CA HIS A 137 -2.81 9.48 21.50
C HIS A 137 -1.90 9.19 22.70
N ALA A 138 -2.05 8.04 23.37
CA ALA A 138 -1.16 7.61 24.43
C ALA A 138 0.22 7.15 23.91
N VAL A 139 0.30 6.74 22.65
CA VAL A 139 1.54 6.31 22.02
C VAL A 139 2.38 7.53 21.63
N PRO A 140 3.69 7.56 21.98
CA PRO A 140 4.59 8.64 21.58
C PRO A 140 4.57 8.88 20.06
N VAL A 141 4.70 10.14 19.63
CA VAL A 141 4.63 10.53 18.21
C VAL A 141 5.61 9.72 17.35
N GLU A 142 6.84 9.52 17.84
CA GLU A 142 7.86 8.75 17.15
C GLU A 142 7.46 7.28 17.01
N ARG A 143 6.95 6.66 18.08
CA ARG A 143 6.50 5.26 18.03
C ARG A 143 5.28 5.09 17.13
N ARG A 144 4.36 6.06 17.09
CA ARG A 144 3.27 6.08 16.11
C ARG A 144 3.81 6.13 14.68
N TYR A 145 4.82 6.96 14.43
CA TYR A 145 5.45 7.04 13.12
C TYR A 145 6.09 5.69 12.72
N GLN A 146 6.80 5.05 13.64
CA GLN A 146 7.34 3.71 13.46
C GLN A 146 6.26 2.65 13.17
N ARG A 147 5.10 2.71 13.84
CA ARG A 147 3.94 1.85 13.51
C ARG A 147 3.50 2.03 12.05
N ILE A 148 3.39 3.28 11.59
CA ILE A 148 3.04 3.58 10.19
C ILE A 148 4.10 3.03 9.22
N ILE A 149 5.38 3.14 9.55
CA ILE A 149 6.48 2.55 8.76
C ILE A 149 6.31 1.04 8.67
N SER A 150 6.19 0.35 9.82
CA SER A 150 6.09 -1.11 9.85
C SER A 150 4.87 -1.64 9.10
N LEU A 151 3.72 -0.95 9.17
CA LEU A 151 2.52 -1.29 8.41
C LEU A 151 2.70 -1.05 6.90
N SER A 152 3.41 0.01 6.52
CA SER A 152 3.73 0.31 5.12
C SER A 152 4.69 -0.74 4.55
N GLU A 153 5.73 -1.12 5.29
CA GLU A 153 6.65 -2.19 4.89
C GLU A 153 5.97 -3.55 4.84
N TYR A 154 5.01 -3.84 5.72
CA TYR A 154 4.21 -5.06 5.64
C TYR A 154 3.35 -5.11 4.37
N MET A 155 2.70 -3.99 4.05
CA MET A 155 1.94 -3.86 2.81
C MET A 155 2.85 -4.11 1.60
N MET A 156 4.05 -3.52 1.58
CA MET A 156 4.96 -3.59 0.44
C MET A 156 5.70 -4.93 0.32
N ASN A 157 6.34 -5.40 1.39
CA ASN A 157 7.21 -6.58 1.38
C ASN A 157 6.47 -7.90 1.65
N GLY A 158 5.28 -7.80 2.25
CA GLY A 158 4.43 -8.94 2.55
C GLY A 158 3.29 -9.07 1.54
N ILE A 159 2.28 -8.22 1.69
CA ILE A 159 0.97 -8.40 1.03
C ILE A 159 1.05 -8.16 -0.48
N LEU A 160 1.75 -7.10 -0.93
CA LEU A 160 1.90 -6.81 -2.34
C LEU A 160 2.72 -7.89 -3.05
N ASN A 161 3.83 -8.32 -2.45
CA ASN A 161 4.64 -9.42 -2.98
C ASN A 161 3.89 -10.76 -3.00
N LEU A 162 3.03 -11.04 -2.02
CA LEU A 162 2.12 -12.19 -2.05
C LEU A 162 1.18 -12.12 -3.26
N SER A 163 0.57 -10.96 -3.53
CA SER A 163 -0.26 -10.78 -4.73
C SER A 163 0.54 -10.98 -6.02
N VAL A 164 1.78 -10.50 -6.09
CA VAL A 164 2.67 -10.74 -7.25
C VAL A 164 2.95 -12.23 -7.43
N ALA A 165 3.29 -12.94 -6.35
CA ALA A 165 3.57 -14.38 -6.39
C ALA A 165 2.36 -15.18 -6.91
N LEU A 166 1.18 -14.86 -6.40
CA LEU A 166 -0.06 -15.54 -6.79
C LEU A 166 -0.50 -15.24 -8.21
N ALA A 167 -0.15 -14.07 -8.74
CA ALA A 167 -0.38 -13.79 -10.15
C ALA A 167 0.55 -14.63 -11.07
N LYS A 168 1.71 -15.10 -10.60
CA LYS A 168 2.60 -15.97 -11.39
C LYS A 168 2.11 -17.41 -11.46
N ASP A 169 1.53 -17.90 -10.37
CA ASP A 169 1.03 -19.27 -10.28
C ASP A 169 -0.28 -19.48 -11.06
N VAL A 170 -0.94 -18.41 -11.48
CA VAL A 170 -2.13 -18.46 -12.31
C VAL A 170 -1.76 -18.04 -13.73
N SER A 171 -1.70 -19.00 -14.65
CA SER A 171 -1.53 -18.68 -16.07
C SER A 171 -2.78 -17.98 -16.62
N LEU A 172 -2.63 -17.18 -17.68
CA LEU A 172 -3.78 -16.58 -18.37
C LEU A 172 -4.78 -17.64 -18.90
N GLU A 173 -4.33 -18.88 -19.12
CA GLU A 173 -5.20 -20.00 -19.49
C GLU A 173 -5.94 -20.59 -18.26
N ASP A 174 -5.32 -20.59 -17.09
CA ASP A 174 -5.94 -21.00 -15.84
C ASP A 174 -6.96 -19.98 -15.33
N ASN A 175 -6.80 -18.69 -15.65
CA ASN A 175 -7.81 -17.65 -15.41
C ASN A 175 -9.19 -18.02 -15.98
N ALA A 176 -9.22 -18.64 -17.17
CA ALA A 176 -10.46 -19.06 -17.82
C ALA A 176 -11.12 -20.28 -17.13
N LYS A 177 -10.33 -21.13 -16.47
CA LYS A 177 -10.81 -22.34 -15.78
C LYS A 177 -11.17 -22.10 -14.32
N THR A 178 -10.42 -21.21 -13.65
CA THR A 178 -10.57 -20.89 -12.22
C THR A 178 -11.54 -19.74 -11.97
N GLY A 179 -11.92 -18.99 -13.00
CA GLY A 179 -12.78 -17.81 -12.89
C GLY A 179 -12.05 -16.55 -12.37
N VAL A 180 -10.74 -16.63 -12.14
CA VAL A 180 -9.91 -15.51 -11.70
C VAL A 180 -9.67 -14.58 -12.89
N LYS A 181 -10.16 -13.33 -12.83
CA LYS A 181 -10.07 -12.35 -13.92
C LYS A 181 -8.89 -11.39 -13.70
N GLN A 182 -7.64 -11.86 -13.62
CA GLN A 182 -6.49 -10.94 -13.47
C GLN A 182 -6.05 -10.35 -14.82
N PRO A 183 -6.22 -9.04 -15.08
CA PRO A 183 -5.77 -8.38 -16.30
C PRO A 183 -4.30 -7.92 -16.22
N PHE A 184 -3.71 -7.82 -15.03
CA PHE A 184 -2.32 -7.39 -14.85
C PHE A 184 -1.39 -8.59 -14.79
N ALA A 185 -0.27 -8.50 -15.52
CA ALA A 185 0.84 -9.42 -15.32
C ALA A 185 1.46 -9.21 -13.93
N PRO A 186 2.08 -10.24 -13.33
CA PRO A 186 2.64 -10.16 -11.98
C PRO A 186 3.54 -8.94 -11.73
N ASN A 187 4.38 -8.59 -12.71
CA ASN A 187 5.31 -7.46 -12.63
C ASN A 187 4.63 -6.07 -12.64
N GLN A 188 3.32 -6.01 -12.88
CA GLN A 188 2.54 -4.77 -12.91
C GLN A 188 1.79 -4.50 -11.61
N ILE A 189 1.58 -5.53 -10.79
CA ILE A 189 0.98 -5.39 -9.45
C ILE A 189 1.97 -4.64 -8.56
N SER A 190 1.68 -3.37 -8.30
CA SER A 190 2.59 -2.46 -7.57
C SER A 190 1.88 -1.49 -6.63
N ALA A 191 0.58 -1.70 -6.45
CA ALA A 191 -0.30 -0.82 -5.70
C ALA A 191 -1.40 -1.62 -4.98
N VAL A 192 -2.17 -0.94 -4.12
CA VAL A 192 -3.33 -1.51 -3.41
C VAL A 192 -4.62 -0.79 -3.81
N SER A 193 -5.73 -1.53 -3.70
CA SER A 193 -7.07 -0.97 -3.81
C SER A 193 -7.66 -0.82 -2.41
N THR A 194 -8.23 0.33 -2.07
CA THR A 194 -8.67 0.64 -0.71
C THR A 194 -10.10 1.16 -0.69
N ILE A 195 -10.92 0.63 0.21
CA ILE A 195 -12.23 1.18 0.56
C ILE A 195 -12.08 1.93 1.89
N ILE A 196 -12.34 3.25 1.89
CA ILE A 196 -12.48 4.05 3.10
C ILE A 196 -13.98 4.21 3.38
N ASP A 197 -14.41 3.72 4.53
CA ASP A 197 -15.80 3.76 4.96
C ASP A 197 -16.02 4.87 5.98
N LEU A 198 -16.88 5.82 5.61
CA LEU A 198 -17.29 6.95 6.45
C LEU A 198 -18.63 6.71 7.16
N GLY A 199 -19.21 5.52 7.03
CA GLY A 199 -20.46 5.14 7.66
C GLY A 199 -20.35 5.19 9.18
N GLY A 200 -21.19 6.02 9.81
CA GLY A 200 -21.22 6.15 11.27
C GLY A 200 -20.17 7.10 11.86
N VAL A 201 -19.30 7.71 11.04
CA VAL A 201 -18.32 8.69 11.53
C VAL A 201 -18.94 10.09 11.66
N SER A 202 -18.57 10.82 12.72
CA SER A 202 -18.92 12.24 12.86
C SER A 202 -17.82 13.16 12.33
N LEU A 203 -18.17 14.40 11.97
CA LEU A 203 -17.16 15.40 11.57
C LEU A 203 -16.18 15.69 12.71
N THR A 204 -16.64 15.73 13.96
CA THR A 204 -15.80 15.94 15.15
C THR A 204 -14.78 14.81 15.31
N GLN A 205 -15.21 13.55 15.12
CA GLN A 205 -14.32 12.39 15.16
C GLN A 205 -13.26 12.48 14.06
N LEU A 206 -13.65 12.75 12.81
CA LEU A 206 -12.70 12.94 11.70
C LEU A 206 -11.70 14.07 11.95
N TRP A 207 -12.15 15.14 12.59
CA TRP A 207 -11.27 16.25 12.96
C TRP A 207 -10.24 15.83 14.01
N GLY A 208 -10.66 15.06 15.03
CA GLY A 208 -9.76 14.52 16.06
C GLY A 208 -8.64 13.65 15.49
N ILE A 209 -8.95 12.82 14.50
CA ILE A 209 -7.96 11.93 13.84
C ILE A 209 -7.25 12.57 12.64
N ARG A 210 -7.55 13.84 12.30
CA ARG A 210 -7.04 14.48 11.08
C ARG A 210 -5.51 14.44 10.98
N GLN A 211 -4.82 14.71 12.07
CA GLN A 211 -3.35 14.72 12.11
C GLN A 211 -2.76 13.33 11.88
N HIS A 212 -3.40 12.30 12.44
CA HIS A 212 -3.00 10.92 12.23
C HIS A 212 -3.12 10.50 10.76
N LEU A 213 -4.26 10.81 10.13
CA LEU A 213 -4.49 10.56 8.70
C LEU A 213 -3.50 11.34 7.83
N GLN A 214 -3.24 12.59 8.18
CA GLN A 214 -2.29 13.44 7.46
C GLN A 214 -0.86 12.87 7.54
N GLN A 215 -0.42 12.43 8.72
CA GLN A 215 0.91 11.84 8.91
C GLN A 215 1.11 10.59 8.04
N ALA A 216 0.13 9.68 8.02
CA ALA A 216 0.17 8.49 7.17
C ALA A 216 0.21 8.84 5.68
N SER A 217 -0.62 9.81 5.25
CA SER A 217 -0.63 10.30 3.87
C SER A 217 0.72 10.90 3.46
N THR A 218 1.32 11.75 4.30
CA THR A 218 2.60 12.39 4.01
C THR A 218 3.72 11.36 3.87
N LEU A 219 3.80 10.39 4.79
CA LEU A 219 4.77 9.30 4.71
C LEU A 219 4.60 8.49 3.42
N ALA A 220 3.37 8.13 3.07
CA ALA A 220 3.08 7.34 1.87
C ALA A 220 3.46 8.09 0.58
N THR A 221 3.08 9.37 0.44
CA THR A 221 3.38 10.16 -0.77
C THR A 221 4.87 10.47 -0.92
N ALA A 222 5.59 10.66 0.19
CA ALA A 222 7.03 10.92 0.15
C ALA A 222 7.82 9.66 -0.21
N ASN A 223 7.60 8.56 0.54
CA ASN A 223 8.50 7.41 0.55
C ASN A 223 7.98 6.19 -0.22
N TYR A 224 6.67 6.10 -0.45
CA TYR A 224 6.02 4.98 -1.14
C TYR A 224 5.21 5.45 -2.35
N PRO A 225 5.84 6.16 -3.31
CA PRO A 225 5.12 6.73 -4.45
C PRO A 225 4.40 5.65 -5.26
N GLU A 226 3.28 6.03 -5.87
CA GLU A 226 2.51 5.20 -6.80
C GLU A 226 2.08 3.83 -6.23
N THR A 227 1.86 3.73 -4.92
CA THR A 227 1.34 2.52 -4.23
C THR A 227 -0.18 2.54 -4.02
N LEU A 228 -0.85 3.67 -4.27
CA LEU A 228 -2.32 3.73 -4.34
C LEU A 228 -2.78 3.42 -5.76
N GLY A 229 -3.60 2.37 -5.92
CA GLY A 229 -4.18 1.94 -7.19
C GLY A 229 -5.56 2.57 -7.40
N ALA A 230 -6.55 2.11 -6.63
CA ALA A 230 -7.89 2.69 -6.56
C ALA A 230 -8.28 3.01 -5.10
N LEU A 231 -8.96 4.14 -4.89
CA LEU A 231 -9.50 4.52 -3.58
C LEU A 231 -10.99 4.78 -3.68
N PHE A 232 -11.79 4.02 -2.96
CA PHE A 232 -13.25 4.19 -2.88
C PHE A 232 -13.63 4.75 -1.52
N ILE A 233 -14.20 5.95 -1.50
CA ILE A 233 -14.81 6.52 -0.29
C ILE A 233 -16.29 6.18 -0.32
N VAL A 234 -16.74 5.31 0.57
CA VAL A 234 -18.14 4.84 0.64
C VAL A 234 -18.86 5.44 1.83
N ASN A 235 -20.19 5.37 1.80
CA ASN A 235 -21.04 5.96 2.84
C ASN A 235 -20.75 7.45 3.05
N SER A 236 -20.41 8.17 1.97
CA SER A 236 -20.00 9.57 2.04
C SER A 236 -21.09 10.42 2.72
N PRO A 237 -20.83 11.02 3.90
CA PRO A 237 -21.81 11.80 4.63
C PRO A 237 -22.06 13.18 3.97
N ALA A 238 -23.17 13.84 4.34
CA ALA A 238 -23.52 15.16 3.80
C ALA A 238 -22.44 16.24 4.06
N PHE A 239 -21.65 16.10 5.13
CA PHE A 239 -20.55 16.99 5.47
C PHE A 239 -19.23 16.68 4.72
N PHE A 240 -19.17 15.63 3.90
CA PHE A 240 -17.94 15.25 3.19
C PHE A 240 -17.30 16.36 2.35
N PRO A 241 -18.04 17.29 1.71
CA PRO A 241 -17.42 18.42 1.03
C PRO A 241 -16.48 19.26 1.93
N THR A 242 -16.80 19.37 3.22
CA THR A 242 -15.94 20.02 4.21
C THR A 242 -14.64 19.23 4.42
N VAL A 243 -14.74 17.90 4.55
CA VAL A 243 -13.59 16.98 4.68
C VAL A 243 -12.68 17.08 3.45
N TRP A 244 -13.28 17.04 2.26
CA TRP A 244 -12.56 17.16 1.00
C TRP A 244 -11.79 18.49 0.87
N GLY A 245 -12.31 19.56 1.48
CA GLY A 245 -11.68 20.88 1.50
C GLY A 245 -10.23 20.87 2.00
N TRP A 246 -9.93 20.06 3.02
CA TRP A 246 -8.57 19.93 3.55
C TRP A 246 -7.84 18.68 3.04
N VAL A 247 -8.51 17.54 2.87
CA VAL A 247 -7.88 16.31 2.36
C VAL A 247 -7.29 16.47 0.96
N LYS A 248 -7.93 17.26 0.09
CA LYS A 248 -7.44 17.44 -1.29
C LYS A 248 -6.02 18.00 -1.33
N GLY A 249 -5.62 18.83 -0.36
CA GLY A 249 -4.30 19.46 -0.31
C GLY A 249 -3.16 18.47 -0.05
N TRP A 250 -3.47 17.29 0.47
CA TRP A 250 -2.48 16.27 0.84
C TRP A 250 -2.00 15.46 -0.37
N PHE A 251 -2.77 15.48 -1.46
CA PHE A 251 -2.55 14.62 -2.62
C PHE A 251 -2.26 15.43 -3.87
N ASP A 252 -1.37 14.92 -4.72
CA ASP A 252 -1.17 15.43 -6.07
C ASP A 252 -2.37 15.09 -6.99
N GLN A 253 -2.39 15.67 -8.19
CA GLN A 253 -3.50 15.49 -9.14
C GLN A 253 -3.71 14.02 -9.56
N ARG A 254 -2.65 13.24 -9.75
CA ARG A 254 -2.73 11.83 -10.16
C ARG A 254 -3.31 10.99 -9.02
N THR A 255 -2.90 11.25 -7.78
CA THR A 255 -3.50 10.60 -6.62
C THR A 255 -4.99 10.93 -6.51
N ARG A 256 -5.37 12.21 -6.67
CA ARG A 256 -6.77 12.64 -6.64
C ARG A 256 -7.63 11.98 -7.74
N SER A 257 -7.07 11.69 -8.91
CA SER A 257 -7.82 11.01 -9.99
C SER A 257 -8.14 9.54 -9.72
N LYS A 258 -7.49 8.93 -8.72
CA LYS A 258 -7.75 7.55 -8.27
C LYS A 258 -8.87 7.45 -7.23
N ILE A 259 -9.35 8.60 -6.74
CA ILE A 259 -10.33 8.69 -5.66
C ILE A 259 -11.75 8.75 -6.24
N THR A 260 -12.55 7.76 -5.90
CA THR A 260 -13.96 7.66 -6.26
C THR A 260 -14.82 7.81 -5.01
N ILE A 261 -15.74 8.77 -4.99
CA ILE A 261 -16.63 9.03 -3.86
C ILE A 261 -18.01 8.45 -4.19
N LEU A 262 -18.52 7.60 -3.32
CA LEU A 262 -19.73 6.81 -3.50
C LEU A 262 -20.72 7.04 -2.34
N GLY A 263 -22.00 6.79 -2.64
CA GLY A 263 -23.06 6.72 -1.63
C GLY A 263 -22.95 5.48 -0.75
N ASN A 264 -24.07 5.06 -0.17
CA ASN A 264 -24.15 3.81 0.59
C ASN A 264 -24.28 2.62 -0.38
N PRO A 265 -23.31 1.69 -0.46
CA PRO A 265 -23.34 0.62 -1.46
C PRO A 265 -24.53 -0.35 -1.33
N ILE A 266 -25.10 -0.50 -0.13
CA ILE A 266 -26.27 -1.36 0.10
C ILE A 266 -27.57 -0.70 -0.39
N LYS A 267 -27.67 0.62 -0.27
CA LYS A 267 -28.88 1.39 -0.62
C LYS A 267 -28.82 2.00 -2.02
N ASP A 268 -27.63 2.13 -2.60
CA ASP A 268 -27.40 2.77 -3.89
C ASP A 268 -26.83 1.74 -4.89
N PRO A 269 -27.67 1.21 -5.80
CA PRO A 269 -27.24 0.28 -6.85
C PRO A 269 -26.11 0.83 -7.73
N ALA A 270 -26.00 2.15 -7.90
CA ALA A 270 -24.92 2.73 -8.68
C ALA A 270 -23.57 2.64 -7.94
N ALA A 271 -23.58 2.79 -6.61
CA ALA A 271 -22.37 2.65 -5.79
C ALA A 271 -21.81 1.21 -5.83
N VAL A 272 -22.66 0.19 -5.64
CA VAL A 272 -22.22 -1.21 -5.77
C VAL A 272 -21.84 -1.56 -7.20
N SER A 273 -22.53 -1.01 -8.21
CA SER A 273 -22.14 -1.20 -9.61
C SER A 273 -20.73 -0.67 -9.90
N VAL A 274 -20.36 0.49 -9.34
CA VAL A 274 -18.99 1.00 -9.47
C VAL A 274 -18.00 0.07 -8.78
N LEU A 275 -18.23 -0.33 -7.52
CA LEU A 275 -17.32 -1.23 -6.80
C LEU A 275 -17.13 -2.56 -7.52
N THR A 276 -18.21 -3.16 -8.02
CA THR A 276 -18.18 -4.48 -8.69
C THR A 276 -17.53 -4.48 -10.07
N ARG A 277 -17.30 -3.31 -10.66
CA ARG A 277 -16.44 -3.17 -11.85
C ARG A 277 -14.97 -3.38 -11.51
N PHE A 278 -14.56 -3.03 -10.29
CA PHE A 278 -13.16 -3.16 -9.82
C PHE A 278 -12.91 -4.42 -9.04
N ILE A 279 -13.89 -4.88 -8.27
CA ILE A 279 -13.74 -5.94 -7.29
C ILE A 279 -14.81 -6.99 -7.57
N ASP A 280 -14.42 -8.23 -7.83
CA ASP A 280 -15.36 -9.33 -7.99
C ASP A 280 -16.26 -9.43 -6.75
N ARG A 281 -17.54 -9.77 -6.94
CA ARG A 281 -18.52 -9.83 -5.84
C ARG A 281 -18.06 -10.78 -4.74
N GLN A 282 -17.39 -11.89 -5.07
CA GLN A 282 -16.86 -12.85 -4.10
C GLN A 282 -15.73 -12.28 -3.23
N ASN A 283 -15.06 -11.23 -3.71
CA ASN A 283 -13.96 -10.55 -3.02
C ASN A 283 -14.39 -9.28 -2.30
N LEU A 284 -15.59 -8.76 -2.58
CA LEU A 284 -16.13 -7.56 -1.97
C LEU A 284 -16.90 -7.92 -0.68
N PRO A 285 -16.60 -7.29 0.48
CA PRO A 285 -17.34 -7.51 1.73
C PRO A 285 -18.86 -7.32 1.56
N LYS A 286 -19.65 -8.15 2.26
CA LYS A 286 -21.13 -8.05 2.23
C LYS A 286 -21.65 -6.68 2.62
N ILE A 287 -21.01 -5.99 3.56
CA ILE A 287 -21.36 -4.63 3.99
C ILE A 287 -21.22 -3.58 2.87
N TYR A 288 -20.53 -3.93 1.77
CA TYR A 288 -20.37 -3.10 0.57
C TYR A 288 -21.11 -3.65 -0.66
N GLY A 289 -22.00 -4.63 -0.47
CA GLY A 289 -22.86 -5.18 -1.53
C GLY A 289 -22.27 -6.36 -2.31
N GLY A 290 -21.17 -6.94 -1.82
CA GLY A 290 -20.60 -8.18 -2.33
C GLY A 290 -21.06 -9.43 -1.58
N GLU A 291 -20.22 -10.46 -1.58
CA GLU A 291 -20.50 -11.80 -1.06
C GLU A 291 -19.48 -12.28 -0.02
N LEU A 292 -18.36 -11.55 0.16
CA LEU A 292 -17.34 -11.89 1.14
C LEU A 292 -17.84 -11.69 2.58
N GLU A 293 -17.83 -12.77 3.35
CA GLU A 293 -18.10 -12.78 4.79
C GLU A 293 -16.86 -12.32 5.56
N TRP A 294 -16.64 -11.01 5.61
CA TRP A 294 -15.50 -10.42 6.30
C TRP A 294 -15.87 -9.05 6.89
N GLU A 295 -15.40 -8.79 8.11
CA GLU A 295 -15.60 -7.52 8.81
C GLU A 295 -14.27 -6.95 9.31
N THR A 296 -14.21 -5.63 9.52
CA THR A 296 -13.02 -4.97 10.07
C THR A 296 -12.66 -5.54 11.45
N GLY A 297 -11.37 -5.77 11.68
CA GLY A 297 -10.86 -6.38 12.91
C GLY A 297 -10.80 -7.90 12.90
N GLN A 298 -11.38 -8.57 11.89
CA GLN A 298 -11.18 -10.00 11.69
C GLN A 298 -9.85 -10.28 10.96
N PRO A 299 -9.26 -11.48 11.12
CA PRO A 299 -8.14 -11.92 10.29
C PRO A 299 -8.48 -11.87 8.80
N PRO A 300 -7.47 -11.74 7.90
CA PRO A 300 -7.70 -11.80 6.47
C PRO A 300 -8.39 -13.12 6.06
N ASP A 301 -9.49 -13.03 5.32
CA ASP A 301 -10.09 -14.19 4.65
C ASP A 301 -9.36 -14.39 3.31
N MET A 302 -8.44 -15.35 3.29
CA MET A 302 -7.59 -15.64 2.13
C MET A 302 -8.21 -16.71 1.23
N ASP A 303 -8.13 -16.48 -0.08
CA ASP A 303 -8.69 -17.40 -1.07
C ASP A 303 -7.86 -18.69 -1.16
N GLU A 304 -8.41 -19.71 -1.81
CA GLU A 304 -7.74 -21.02 -1.88
C GLU A 304 -6.34 -20.95 -2.52
N PRO A 305 -6.10 -20.17 -3.60
CA PRO A 305 -4.75 -19.96 -4.11
C PRO A 305 -3.80 -19.37 -3.07
N ALA A 306 -4.22 -18.33 -2.33
CA ALA A 306 -3.38 -17.73 -1.30
C ALA A 306 -3.06 -18.68 -0.16
N ARG A 307 -4.06 -19.42 0.33
CA ARG A 307 -3.86 -20.41 1.41
C ARG A 307 -2.91 -21.52 0.99
N ARG A 308 -3.07 -22.05 -0.23
CA ARG A 308 -2.18 -23.06 -0.80
C ARG A 308 -0.75 -22.54 -0.88
N TRP A 309 -0.55 -21.35 -1.43
CA TRP A 309 0.77 -20.76 -1.57
C TRP A 309 1.46 -20.56 -0.22
N LEU A 310 0.76 -19.99 0.77
CA LEU A 310 1.31 -19.79 2.11
C LEU A 310 1.70 -21.11 2.77
N LYS A 311 0.87 -22.15 2.61
CA LYS A 311 1.15 -23.47 3.16
C LYS A 311 2.34 -24.15 2.47
N GLU A 312 2.36 -24.15 1.13
CA GLU A 312 3.33 -24.91 0.34
C GLU A 312 4.68 -24.21 0.21
N VAL A 313 4.70 -22.87 0.14
CA VAL A 313 5.91 -22.07 -0.05
C VAL A 313 6.45 -21.52 1.27
N MET A 314 5.58 -20.99 2.13
CA MET A 314 5.99 -20.35 3.38
C MET A 314 5.88 -21.28 4.61
N GLY A 315 5.19 -22.43 4.49
CA GLY A 315 4.98 -23.35 5.60
C GLY A 315 4.08 -22.77 6.72
N ILE A 316 3.26 -21.77 6.42
CA ILE A 316 2.36 -21.12 7.39
C ILE A 316 0.90 -21.22 6.96
N GLU A 317 0.00 -21.36 7.93
CA GLU A 317 -1.45 -21.44 7.67
C GLU A 317 -2.17 -20.11 7.89
N THR A 318 -1.60 -19.23 8.72
CA THR A 318 -2.15 -17.91 9.02
C THR A 318 -1.04 -16.86 8.95
N ILE A 319 -1.41 -15.64 8.59
CA ILE A 319 -0.49 -14.51 8.60
C ILE A 319 -0.62 -13.80 9.94
N ARG A 320 0.46 -13.85 10.73
CA ARG A 320 0.61 -13.11 11.98
C ARG A 320 2.02 -12.51 12.02
N GLY A 321 2.12 -11.26 12.46
CA GLY A 321 3.36 -10.51 12.45
C GLY A 321 3.84 -10.19 11.04
N TYR A 322 5.16 -10.14 10.89
CA TYR A 322 5.80 -9.87 9.61
C TYR A 322 5.82 -11.11 8.74
N ILE A 323 5.55 -10.89 7.47
CA ILE A 323 5.85 -11.87 6.42
C ILE A 323 6.73 -11.17 5.39
N PHE A 324 7.76 -11.89 4.96
CA PHE A 324 8.60 -11.49 3.84
C PHE A 324 8.30 -12.45 2.72
N VAL A 325 7.72 -11.93 1.63
CA VAL A 325 7.43 -12.73 0.46
C VAL A 325 8.45 -12.36 -0.61
N ASP A 326 9.23 -13.34 -1.05
CA ASP A 326 10.04 -13.25 -2.26
C ASP A 326 9.17 -13.68 -3.44
N PRO A 327 8.75 -12.74 -4.32
CA PRO A 327 7.89 -13.08 -5.45
C PRO A 327 8.60 -13.98 -6.47
N ASP A 328 9.93 -14.10 -6.42
CA ASP A 328 10.74 -14.94 -7.32
C ASP A 328 11.15 -16.27 -6.69
N ALA A 329 10.69 -16.58 -5.47
CA ALA A 329 10.90 -17.90 -4.89
C ALA A 329 10.30 -18.94 -5.83
N LYS A 330 11.15 -19.80 -6.43
CA LYS A 330 10.67 -20.97 -7.16
C LYS A 330 9.81 -21.80 -6.21
N SER A 331 8.74 -22.41 -6.69
CA SER A 331 7.93 -23.39 -5.94
C SER A 331 8.71 -24.69 -5.64
N GLU A 332 10.01 -24.59 -5.38
CA GLU A 332 10.88 -25.67 -4.95
C GLU A 332 10.71 -25.82 -3.44
N ARG A 333 10.16 -26.97 -3.02
CA ARG A 333 10.04 -27.38 -1.61
C ARG A 333 11.34 -27.09 -0.87
N THR A 334 11.40 -25.97 -0.16
CA THR A 334 12.55 -25.63 0.68
C THR A 334 12.05 -25.14 2.02
N THR A 335 12.22 -26.00 3.02
CA THR A 335 12.04 -25.67 4.43
C THR A 335 13.09 -24.65 4.83
N SER A 336 12.78 -23.36 4.75
CA SER A 336 13.63 -22.30 5.32
C SER A 336 13.06 -21.84 6.65
N LYS A 337 13.77 -22.13 7.75
CA LYS A 337 13.48 -21.59 9.08
C LYS A 337 13.58 -20.07 9.06
N ALA A 338 12.61 -19.39 9.66
CA ALA A 338 12.68 -17.96 9.94
C ALA A 338 13.94 -17.62 10.76
N PRO A 339 14.64 -16.52 10.48
CA PRO A 339 15.81 -16.11 11.27
C PRO A 339 15.35 -15.65 12.67
N ALA A 340 16.11 -16.04 13.69
CA ALA A 340 15.87 -15.66 15.08
C ALA A 340 16.15 -14.17 15.30
N VAL A 341 15.23 -13.48 15.97
CA VAL A 341 15.33 -12.06 16.35
C VAL A 341 16.31 -11.94 17.53
N ALA A 342 17.35 -11.13 17.38
CA ALA A 342 18.28 -10.77 18.44
C ALA A 342 17.89 -9.43 19.06
N ASP A 343 17.87 -9.39 20.39
CA ASP A 343 17.43 -8.29 21.24
C ASP A 343 18.59 -7.32 21.51
N THR A 344 18.48 -6.05 21.09
CA THR A 344 19.36 -4.98 21.59
C THR A 344 18.66 -3.63 21.62
N THR A 345 18.46 -3.11 22.82
CA THR A 345 18.12 -1.71 23.12
C THR A 345 19.39 -0.90 23.30
N ASP A 346 19.57 0.24 22.60
CA ASP A 346 20.12 1.43 23.26
C ASP A 346 19.84 2.76 22.55
N SER A 347 19.85 3.80 23.38
CA SER A 347 19.29 5.15 23.29
C SER A 347 20.00 6.17 22.37
N LEU A 348 19.23 7.08 21.74
CA LEU A 348 19.74 8.37 21.22
C LEU A 348 18.75 9.51 21.45
N GLY A 349 19.31 10.63 21.92
CA GLY A 349 18.63 11.74 22.58
C GLY A 349 17.91 12.77 21.70
N ASP A 350 17.10 13.55 22.41
CA ASP A 350 15.97 14.35 21.97
C ASP A 350 16.35 15.84 21.88
N SER A 351 16.57 16.37 20.67
CA SER A 351 16.55 17.83 20.42
C SER A 351 16.58 18.23 18.93
N GLY A 352 16.74 17.28 18.01
CA GLY A 352 16.72 17.53 16.55
C GLY A 352 15.47 17.04 15.82
N LEU A 353 14.59 16.29 16.48
CA LEU A 353 13.46 15.58 15.85
C LEU A 353 12.22 16.47 15.63
N GLU A 354 11.95 17.44 16.51
CA GLU A 354 10.75 18.29 16.40
C GLU A 354 10.76 19.17 15.14
N ALA A 355 11.93 19.66 14.70
CA ALA A 355 12.03 20.49 13.51
C ALA A 355 11.79 19.70 12.20
N ALA A 356 12.04 18.39 12.19
CA ALA A 356 11.87 17.54 11.00
C ALA A 356 10.45 16.97 10.86
N LEU A 357 9.68 16.89 11.95
CA LEU A 357 8.29 16.40 11.95
C LEU A 357 7.26 17.48 11.60
N VAL A 358 7.65 18.76 11.63
CA VAL A 358 6.78 19.93 11.38
C VAL A 358 7.02 20.59 10.02
N ALA A 359 8.15 20.30 9.35
CA ALA A 359 8.49 20.90 8.06
C ALA A 359 7.66 20.29 6.92
N SER A 360 6.51 20.89 6.62
CA SER A 360 5.92 20.79 5.28
C SER A 360 6.89 21.42 4.28
N PRO A 361 7.28 20.75 3.18
CA PRO A 361 7.76 21.50 2.03
C PRO A 361 6.56 22.32 1.54
N GLY A 362 6.67 23.64 1.64
CA GLY A 362 5.73 24.56 1.01
C GLY A 362 5.63 24.25 -0.49
N PRO A 363 4.58 24.75 -1.17
CA PRO A 363 4.45 24.54 -2.60
C PRO A 363 5.73 25.02 -3.30
N VAL A 364 6.37 24.11 -4.03
CA VAL A 364 7.37 24.48 -5.02
C VAL A 364 6.61 25.25 -6.09
N GLU A 365 6.70 26.58 -6.05
CA GLU A 365 6.40 27.41 -7.21
C GLU A 365 7.34 26.99 -8.34
N THR A 366 6.80 26.29 -9.33
CA THR A 366 6.68 26.70 -10.75
C THR A 366 6.04 25.57 -11.54
#